data_AF-A0A7S1GVG3-F1
#
_entry.id   AF-A0A7S1GVG3-F1
#
_cell.length_a   1.000
_cell.length_b   1.000
_cell.length_c   1.000
_cell.angle_alpha   90.00
_cell.angle_beta   90.00
_cell.angle_gamma   90.00
#
_symmetry.space_group_name_H-M   'P 1'
#
loop_
_entity.id
_entity.type
_entity.pdbx_description
1 polymer ?
#
loop_
_entity_poly.entity_id
_entity_poly.type
_entity_poly.pdbx_seq_one_letter_code
_entity_poly.pdbx_strand_id
1 'polypeptide(L)'
;DKVTAMFDRALWESEEYMPLLQGCSMVVAMHPDQATEPAMDFAIARGKPFAVVPCCVFVRQSSIRTAAGGPGGDEDLVVTYEQYLRYLKGKHGSVALSLLGFRGREAV
;
A
#
# COMPACT_ATOMS: atom_id res chain seq x y z
N ASP A 1 17.98 -5.13 15.57
CA ASP A 1 16.90 -4.33 16.17
C ASP A 1 15.58 -4.59 15.46
N LYS A 2 14.50 -4.75 16.22
CA LYS A 2 13.14 -4.97 15.71
C LYS A 2 12.31 -3.74 16.03
N VAL A 3 11.81 -3.05 15.01
CA VAL A 3 10.85 -1.94 15.19
C VAL A 3 9.46 -2.52 15.45
N THR A 4 8.77 -1.99 16.48
CA THR A 4 7.37 -2.33 16.78
C THR A 4 6.56 -1.05 16.83
N ALA A 5 5.96 -0.69 15.69
CA ALA A 5 5.15 0.52 15.52
C ALA A 5 4.20 0.33 14.33
N MET A 6 3.18 1.19 14.22
CA MET A 6 2.36 1.26 13.02
C MET A 6 3.21 1.76 11.85
N PHE A 7 3.05 1.15 10.68
CA PHE A 7 3.75 1.60 9.47
C PHE A 7 2.98 2.75 8.83
N ASP A 8 3.02 3.92 9.45
CA ASP A 8 2.30 5.11 9.02
C ASP A 8 3.23 6.33 8.95
N ARG A 9 2.65 7.49 8.65
CA ARG A 9 3.39 8.74 8.50
C ARG A 9 4.17 9.13 9.75
N ALA A 10 3.68 8.81 10.95
CA ALA A 10 4.41 9.10 12.19
C ALA A 10 5.69 8.28 12.27
N LEU A 11 5.67 7.02 11.82
CA LEU A 11 6.89 6.23 11.69
C LEU A 11 7.84 6.79 10.63
N TRP A 12 7.33 7.24 9.48
CA TRP A 12 8.15 7.75 8.36
C TRP A 12 8.80 9.10 8.63
N GLU A 13 8.22 9.88 9.53
CA GLU A 13 8.70 11.20 9.95
C GLU A 13 9.52 11.14 11.25
N SER A 14 9.58 9.97 11.90
CA SER A 14 10.40 9.77 13.10
C SER A 14 11.89 9.84 12.79
N GLU A 15 12.59 10.78 13.41
CA GLU A 15 14.06 10.90 13.33
C GLU A 15 14.78 9.67 13.87
N GLU A 16 14.17 8.97 14.84
CA GLU A 16 14.73 7.74 15.44
C GLU A 16 14.78 6.60 14.42
N TYR A 17 13.71 6.39 13.65
CA TYR A 17 13.58 5.26 12.73
C TYR A 17 13.98 5.57 11.29
N MET A 18 14.07 6.85 10.93
CA MET A 18 14.38 7.25 9.55
C MET A 18 15.71 6.69 9.02
N PRO A 19 16.83 6.62 9.80
CA PRO A 19 18.06 6.02 9.32
C PRO A 19 17.90 4.55 8.90
N LEU A 20 17.13 3.77 9.67
CA LEU A 20 16.83 2.37 9.35
C LEU A 20 15.97 2.26 8.09
N LEU A 21 14.91 3.06 8.01
CA LEU A 21 13.99 3.08 6.86
C LEU A 21 14.69 3.54 5.57
N GLN A 22 15.62 4.50 5.65
CA GLN A 22 16.45 4.89 4.51
C GLN A 22 17.46 3.81 4.12
N GLY A 23 18.00 3.08 5.09
CA GLY A 23 18.96 2.00 4.86
C GLY A 23 18.39 0.75 4.19
N CYS A 24 17.05 0.58 4.17
CA CYS A 24 16.45 -0.59 3.55
C CYS A 24 16.65 -0.61 2.02
N SER A 25 16.87 -1.79 1.46
CA SER A 25 17.03 -1.97 0.00
C SER A 25 15.69 -1.99 -0.74
N MET A 26 14.64 -2.50 -0.10
CA MET A 26 13.28 -2.53 -0.65
C MET A 26 12.23 -2.59 0.47
N VAL A 27 10.99 -2.29 0.11
CA VAL A 27 9.82 -2.42 0.98
C VAL A 27 9.02 -3.64 0.54
N VAL A 28 8.73 -4.55 1.47
CA VAL A 28 7.84 -5.69 1.23
C VAL A 28 6.70 -5.60 2.21
N ALA A 29 5.47 -5.71 1.71
CA ALA A 29 4.29 -5.80 2.56
C ALA A 29 3.35 -6.91 2.10
N MET A 30 2.63 -7.43 3.06
CA MET A 30 1.49 -8.33 2.90
C MET A 30 0.45 -7.83 3.90
N HIS A 31 -0.84 -8.15 3.70
CA HIS A 31 -2.00 -7.86 4.58
C HIS A 31 -2.99 -6.82 3.96
N PRO A 32 -4.12 -6.46 4.60
CA PRO A 32 -5.12 -5.54 4.06
C PRO A 32 -4.61 -4.13 3.80
N ASP A 33 -5.51 -3.32 3.28
CA ASP A 33 -5.27 -1.94 2.89
C ASP A 33 -4.53 -1.08 3.91
N GLN A 34 -4.85 -1.19 5.20
CA GLN A 34 -4.21 -0.41 6.27
C GLN A 34 -2.69 -0.60 6.36
N ALA A 35 -2.16 -1.73 5.90
CA ALA A 35 -0.71 -1.97 5.88
C ALA A 35 -0.15 -1.81 4.46
N THR A 36 -0.86 -2.33 3.47
CA THR A 36 -0.40 -2.33 2.07
C THR A 36 -0.26 -0.91 1.53
N GLU A 37 -1.27 -0.07 1.75
CA GLU A 37 -1.30 1.27 1.17
C GLU A 37 -0.21 2.18 1.75
N PRO A 38 -0.03 2.28 3.08
CA PRO A 38 1.09 3.02 3.65
C PRO A 38 2.45 2.49 3.20
N ALA A 39 2.65 1.17 3.14
CA ALA A 39 3.91 0.60 2.65
C ALA A 39 4.25 1.06 1.22
N MET A 40 3.26 1.07 0.34
CA MET A 40 3.40 1.53 -1.03
C MET A 40 3.65 3.04 -1.11
N ASP A 41 2.91 3.83 -0.32
CA ASP A 41 3.06 5.29 -0.26
C ASP A 41 4.46 5.71 0.20
N PHE A 42 4.98 5.06 1.24
CA PHE A 42 6.36 5.27 1.67
C PHE A 42 7.35 4.93 0.56
N ALA A 43 7.20 3.76 -0.07
CA ALA A 43 8.12 3.32 -1.11
C ALA A 43 8.13 4.28 -2.31
N ILE A 44 6.96 4.72 -2.76
CA ILE A 44 6.82 5.72 -3.83
C ILE A 44 7.46 7.05 -3.41
N ALA A 45 7.10 7.57 -2.24
CA ALA A 45 7.60 8.87 -1.75
C ALA A 45 9.12 8.89 -1.53
N ARG A 46 9.72 7.73 -1.20
CA ARG A 46 11.16 7.59 -0.96
C ARG A 46 11.94 6.97 -2.13
N GLY A 47 11.27 6.70 -3.25
CA GLY A 47 11.90 6.09 -4.44
C GLY A 47 12.50 4.70 -4.16
N LYS A 48 11.90 3.92 -3.25
CA LYS A 48 12.34 2.57 -2.91
C LYS A 48 11.63 1.53 -3.78
N PRO A 49 12.34 0.51 -4.28
CA PRO A 49 11.69 -0.67 -4.85
C PRO A 49 10.73 -1.29 -3.83
N PHE A 50 9.62 -1.84 -4.32
CA PHE A 50 8.65 -2.50 -3.45
C PHE A 50 7.94 -3.67 -4.11
N ALA A 51 7.37 -4.54 -3.26
CA ALA A 51 6.43 -5.58 -3.64
C ALA A 51 5.37 -5.69 -2.54
N VAL A 52 4.09 -5.69 -2.90
CA VAL A 52 3.00 -5.75 -1.93
C VAL A 52 1.98 -6.80 -2.31
N VAL A 53 1.56 -7.65 -1.36
CA VAL A 53 0.49 -8.63 -1.59
C VAL A 53 -0.77 -8.19 -0.84
N PRO A 54 -1.69 -7.46 -1.50
CA PRO A 54 -2.94 -7.02 -0.88
C PRO A 54 -3.87 -8.22 -0.67
N CYS A 55 -4.54 -8.28 0.49
CA CYS A 55 -5.47 -9.38 0.79
C CYS A 55 -6.95 -8.98 1.00
N CYS A 56 -7.24 -7.87 1.70
CA CYS A 56 -8.60 -7.43 2.03
C CYS A 56 -8.77 -5.91 1.91
N VAL A 57 -10.03 -5.47 1.77
CA VAL A 57 -10.44 -4.06 1.74
C VAL A 57 -11.39 -3.80 2.91
N PHE A 58 -11.06 -2.85 3.78
CA PHE A 58 -11.85 -2.48 4.95
C PHE A 58 -12.66 -1.20 4.70
N VAL A 59 -13.78 -1.35 4.00
CA VAL A 59 -14.66 -0.23 3.56
C VAL A 59 -15.05 0.74 4.68
N ARG A 60 -15.31 0.23 5.90
CA ARG A 60 -15.75 1.07 7.04
C ARG A 60 -14.61 1.83 7.73
N GLN A 61 -13.36 1.43 7.51
CA GLN A 61 -12.20 1.98 8.20
C GLN A 61 -11.29 2.78 7.27
N SER A 62 -11.36 2.52 5.97
CA SER A 62 -10.74 3.39 4.99
C SER A 62 -11.61 4.62 4.76
N SER A 63 -10.99 5.80 4.84
CA SER A 63 -11.52 6.98 4.17
C SER A 63 -11.99 6.63 2.76
N ILE A 64 -13.04 7.30 2.30
CA ILE A 64 -13.58 7.16 0.93
C ILE A 64 -12.42 7.30 -0.07
N ARG A 65 -11.96 6.17 -0.61
CA ARG A 65 -10.92 6.08 -1.63
C ARG A 65 -11.60 6.00 -2.97
N THR A 66 -11.14 6.79 -3.92
CA THR A 66 -11.66 6.75 -5.28
C THR A 66 -10.72 5.96 -6.18
N ALA A 67 -11.29 5.11 -7.05
CA ALA A 67 -10.49 4.28 -7.96
C ALA A 67 -9.56 5.08 -8.90
N ALA A 68 -9.81 6.39 -9.06
CA ALA A 68 -9.02 7.31 -9.86
C ALA A 68 -8.26 8.39 -9.05
N GLY A 69 -8.26 8.34 -7.71
CA GLY A 69 -7.58 9.33 -6.86
C GLY A 69 -8.17 10.75 -6.89
N GLY A 70 -9.35 10.93 -7.50
CA GLY A 70 -10.10 12.20 -7.55
C GLY A 70 -11.11 12.36 -6.42
N PRO A 71 -11.81 13.50 -6.30
CA PRO A 71 -12.79 13.79 -5.24
C PRO A 71 -14.13 13.02 -5.37
N GLY A 72 -14.14 11.89 -6.11
CA GLY A 72 -15.31 11.22 -6.70
C GLY A 72 -16.43 10.80 -5.74
N GLY A 73 -17.65 10.74 -6.29
CA GLY A 73 -18.88 10.39 -5.58
C GLY A 73 -18.98 8.90 -5.21
N ASP A 74 -20.11 8.48 -4.65
CA ASP A 74 -20.35 7.11 -4.13
C ASP A 74 -20.04 5.98 -5.14
N GLU A 75 -20.11 6.26 -6.45
CA GLU A 75 -19.81 5.30 -7.51
C GLU A 75 -18.32 5.02 -7.71
N ASP A 76 -17.43 5.90 -7.20
CA ASP A 76 -15.98 5.78 -7.34
C ASP A 76 -15.31 5.04 -6.17
N LEU A 77 -16.08 4.61 -5.16
CA LEU A 77 -15.55 4.01 -3.94
C LEU A 77 -14.81 2.69 -4.17
N VAL A 78 -13.65 2.55 -3.53
CA VAL A 78 -12.91 1.30 -3.44
C VAL A 78 -13.52 0.40 -2.36
N VAL A 79 -14.44 -0.48 -2.76
CA VAL A 79 -15.15 -1.39 -1.84
C VAL A 79 -14.93 -2.87 -2.15
N THR A 80 -14.38 -3.17 -3.31
CA THR A 80 -14.01 -4.53 -3.76
C THR A 80 -12.50 -4.67 -3.88
N TYR A 81 -12.02 -5.91 -3.86
CA TYR A 81 -10.61 -6.21 -4.05
C TYR A 81 -10.11 -5.76 -5.43
N GLU A 82 -10.91 -5.95 -6.47
CA GLU A 82 -10.58 -5.60 -7.84
C GLU A 82 -10.47 -4.08 -8.02
N GLN A 83 -11.37 -3.32 -7.37
CA GLN A 83 -11.23 -1.86 -7.29
C GLN A 83 -9.95 -1.47 -6.54
N TYR A 84 -9.59 -2.19 -5.48
CA TYR A 84 -8.38 -1.88 -4.73
C TYR A 84 -7.12 -2.16 -5.52
N LEU A 85 -7.05 -3.26 -6.28
CA LEU A 85 -5.96 -3.52 -7.21
C LEU A 85 -5.84 -2.41 -8.26
N ARG A 86 -6.97 -1.95 -8.83
CA ARG A 86 -6.99 -0.83 -9.79
C ARG A 86 -6.49 0.46 -9.14
N TYR A 87 -6.94 0.75 -7.93
CA TYR A 87 -6.51 1.90 -7.15
C TYR A 87 -4.99 1.87 -6.92
N LEU A 88 -4.44 0.76 -6.41
CA LEU A 88 -3.00 0.61 -6.17
C LEU A 88 -2.19 0.78 -7.46
N LYS A 89 -2.63 0.15 -8.56
CA LYS A 89 -1.99 0.30 -9.87
C LYS A 89 -2.00 1.76 -10.36
N GLY A 90 -3.05 2.52 -10.01
CA GLY A 90 -3.18 3.94 -10.36
C GLY A 90 -2.27 4.88 -9.56
N LYS A 91 -1.68 4.45 -8.43
CA LYS A 91 -0.90 5.34 -7.55
C LYS A 91 0.40 5.83 -8.17
N HIS A 92 1.01 5.08 -9.09
CA HIS A 92 2.21 5.52 -9.80
C HIS A 92 2.35 4.82 -11.15
N GLY A 93 2.87 5.52 -12.17
CA GLY A 93 2.98 4.99 -13.53
C GLY A 93 3.91 3.78 -13.69
N SER A 94 4.76 3.50 -12.69
CA SER A 94 5.66 2.34 -12.67
C SER A 94 5.09 1.11 -11.95
N VAL A 95 3.88 1.19 -11.38
CA VAL A 95 3.30 0.04 -10.67
C VAL A 95 2.85 -1.01 -11.68
N ALA A 96 3.39 -2.21 -11.53
CA ALA A 96 2.99 -3.39 -12.29
C ALA A 96 2.25 -4.36 -11.36
N LEU A 97 1.43 -5.23 -11.96
CA LEU A 97 0.72 -6.29 -11.25
C LEU A 97 1.19 -7.63 -11.81
N SER A 98 1.51 -8.58 -10.93
CA SER A 98 1.83 -9.96 -11.28
C SER A 98 1.04 -10.94 -10.42
N LEU A 99 1.10 -12.23 -10.76
CA LEU A 99 0.50 -13.32 -9.99
C LEU A 99 1.59 -14.25 -9.48
N LEU A 100 1.52 -14.62 -8.21
CA LEU A 100 2.50 -15.48 -7.55
C LEU A 100 2.25 -16.99 -7.78
N GLY A 101 1.13 -17.37 -8.40
CA GLY A 101 0.86 -18.74 -8.82
C GLY A 101 0.45 -19.67 -7.67
N PHE A 102 -0.27 -19.15 -6.68
CA PHE A 102 -0.79 -19.93 -5.55
C PHE A 102 -2.26 -19.63 -5.28
N ARG A 103 -2.96 -20.56 -4.62
CA ARG A 103 -4.38 -20.36 -4.32
C ARG A 103 -4.59 -19.26 -3.27
N GLY A 104 -5.55 -18.36 -3.53
CA GLY A 104 -5.96 -17.31 -2.59
C GLY A 104 -5.71 -15.92 -3.16
N ARG A 105 -5.25 -14.98 -2.32
CA ARG A 105 -4.85 -13.64 -2.74
C ARG A 105 -3.40 -13.68 -3.21
N GLU A 106 -3.23 -13.80 -4.51
CA GLU A 106 -1.93 -14.08 -5.14
C GLU A 106 -1.38 -12.92 -5.98
N ALA A 107 -2.12 -11.82 -6.09
CA ALA A 107 -1.67 -10.65 -6.82
C ALA A 107 -0.58 -9.90 -6.04
N VAL A 108 0.45 -9.43 -6.74
CA VAL A 108 1.60 -8.68 -6.19
C VAL A 108 1.95 -7.48 -7.06
#